data_AF-A0A3D1FYS8-F1
#
_entry.id   AF-A0A3D1FYS8-F1
#
_cell.length_a   1.000
_cell.length_b   1.000
_cell.length_c   1.000
_cell.angle_alpha   90.00
_cell.angle_beta   90.00
_cell.angle_gamma   90.00
#
_symmetry.space_group_name_H-M   'P 1'
#
loop_
_entity.id
_entity.type
_entity.pdbx_description
1 polymer ?
#
loop_
_entity_poly.entity_id
_entity_poly.type
_entity_poly.pdbx_seq_one_letter_code
_entity_poly.pdbx_strand_id
1 'polypeptide(L)'
;MNEKDLSLYNRDISWLKFNARVLQEAEDPDVPLIERIRFLGIHSNNMDEFFRVRYSFVRRLQLSTVKNHEDNLEGHSPGKLLKQLSKLVN
;
A
#
# COMPACT_ATOMS: atom_id res chain seq x y z
N MET A 1 14.75 7.49 -17.42
CA MET A 1 13.69 7.70 -16.41
C MET A 1 12.62 8.57 -17.06
N ASN A 2 11.40 8.06 -17.24
CA ASN A 2 10.31 8.85 -17.83
C ASN A 2 9.72 9.79 -16.76
N GLU A 3 9.62 11.08 -17.06
CA GLU A 3 9.05 12.15 -16.21
C GLU A 3 7.61 11.86 -15.73
N LYS A 4 6.94 10.85 -16.31
CA LYS A 4 5.57 10.42 -15.96
C LYS A 4 5.45 9.76 -14.58
N ASP A 5 6.55 9.41 -13.93
CA ASP A 5 6.55 8.74 -12.61
C ASP A 5 6.52 9.72 -11.42
N LEU A 6 6.53 11.03 -11.69
CA LEU A 6 6.34 12.10 -10.70
C LEU A 6 4.87 12.47 -10.48
N SER A 7 3.92 11.75 -11.11
CA SER A 7 2.51 11.82 -10.71
C SER A 7 2.45 11.47 -9.22
N LEU A 8 1.94 12.38 -8.40
CA LEU A 8 1.61 12.12 -7.00
C LEU A 8 0.63 10.94 -6.95
N TYR A 9 1.17 9.73 -6.84
CA TYR A 9 0.40 8.51 -6.73
C TYR A 9 -0.34 8.54 -5.40
N ASN A 10 -1.59 8.07 -5.40
CA ASN A 10 -2.42 7.95 -4.20
C ASN A 10 -1.58 7.44 -3.01
N ARG A 11 -1.67 8.10 -1.85
CA ARG A 11 -0.82 7.78 -0.68
C ARG A 11 -0.80 6.30 -0.33
N ASP A 12 -1.95 5.61 -0.35
CA ASP A 12 -2.04 4.20 0.02
C ASP A 12 -1.37 3.31 -1.02
N ILE A 13 -1.46 3.66 -2.30
CA ILE A 13 -0.74 2.97 -3.39
C ILE A 13 0.77 3.17 -3.23
N SER A 14 1.21 4.40 -2.97
CA SER A 14 2.61 4.73 -2.74
C SER A 14 3.18 3.98 -1.53
N TRP A 15 2.39 3.85 -0.48
CA TRP A 15 2.74 3.09 0.71
C TRP A 15 2.93 1.60 0.39
N LEU A 16 2.03 0.98 -0.40
CA LEU A 16 2.20 -0.42 -0.84
C LEU A 16 3.46 -0.60 -1.70
N LYS A 17 3.73 0.32 -2.62
CA LYS A 17 4.97 0.30 -3.42
C LYS A 17 6.22 0.41 -2.55
N PHE A 18 6.18 1.22 -1.49
CA PHE A 18 7.27 1.27 -0.52
C PHE A 18 7.45 -0.08 0.19
N ASN A 19 6.37 -0.71 0.66
CA ASN A 19 6.47 -2.00 1.33
C ASN A 19 6.93 -3.14 0.40
N ALA A 20 6.65 -3.04 -0.91
CA ALA A 20 7.20 -3.94 -1.92
C ALA A 20 8.73 -3.81 -2.03
N ARG A 21 9.30 -2.61 -1.87
CA ARG A 21 10.77 -2.45 -1.82
C ARG A 21 11.38 -3.07 -0.57
N VAL A 22 10.68 -3.07 0.57
CA VAL A 22 11.11 -3.80 1.77
C VAL A 22 11.21 -5.31 1.48
N LEU A 23 10.29 -5.85 0.68
CA LEU A 23 10.35 -7.26 0.27
C LEU A 23 11.52 -7.54 -0.68
N GLN A 24 11.87 -6.59 -1.55
CA GLN A 24 13.05 -6.71 -2.43
C GLN A 24 14.34 -6.91 -1.64
N GLU A 25 14.51 -6.18 -0.52
CA GLU A 25 15.66 -6.37 0.38
C GLU A 25 15.69 -7.77 1.03
N ALA A 26 14.53 -8.42 1.19
CA ALA A 26 14.46 -9.80 1.67
C ALA A 26 14.78 -10.84 0.56
N GLU A 27 14.62 -10.48 -0.70
CA GLU A 27 14.91 -11.34 -1.86
C GLU A 27 16.36 -11.23 -2.33
N ASP A 28 17.00 -10.08 -2.09
CA ASP A 28 18.35 -9.78 -2.54
C ASP A 28 19.41 -10.76 -1.93
N PRO A 29 20.15 -11.52 -2.76
CA PRO A 29 21.21 -12.41 -2.29
C PRO A 29 22.43 -11.68 -1.70
N ASP A 30 22.63 -10.39 -2.01
CA ASP A 30 23.73 -9.58 -1.48
C ASP A 30 23.46 -9.09 -0.04
N VAL A 31 22.20 -9.19 0.41
CA VAL A 31 21.81 -8.90 1.80
C VAL A 31 22.09 -10.14 2.68
N PRO A 32 22.76 -9.99 3.84
CA PRO A 32 23.02 -11.11 4.75
C PRO A 32 21.74 -11.85 5.16
N LEU A 33 21.81 -13.18 5.25
CA LEU A 33 20.64 -14.04 5.50
C LEU A 33 19.76 -13.60 6.69
N ILE A 34 20.38 -13.19 7.79
CA ILE A 34 19.65 -12.73 8.97
C ILE A 34 18.92 -11.41 8.72
N GLU A 35 19.51 -10.50 7.96
CA GLU A 35 18.85 -9.23 7.60
C GLU A 35 17.68 -9.47 6.66
N ARG A 36 17.79 -10.43 5.72
CA ARG A 36 16.67 -10.84 4.87
C ARG A 36 15.47 -11.34 5.67
N ILE A 37 15.72 -12.16 6.70
CA ILE A 37 14.67 -12.64 7.63
C ILE A 37 14.05 -11.46 8.40
N ARG A 38 14.86 -10.47 8.81
CA ARG A 38 14.35 -9.26 9.46
C ARG A 38 13.49 -8.43 8.50
N PHE A 39 13.89 -8.28 7.23
CA PHE A 39 13.09 -7.59 6.22
C PHE A 39 11.75 -8.29 5.96
N LEU A 40 11.68 -9.63 5.98
CA LEU A 40 10.40 -10.35 5.95
C LEU A 40 9.51 -10.00 7.14
N GLY A 41 10.10 -9.93 8.34
CA GLY A 41 9.38 -9.52 9.54
C GLY A 41 8.86 -8.08 9.47
N ILE A 42 9.68 -7.16 8.98
CA ILE A 42 9.32 -5.75 8.77
C ILE A 42 8.20 -5.64 7.73
N HIS A 43 8.34 -6.31 6.58
CA HIS A 43 7.33 -6.32 5.52
C HIS A 43 5.98 -6.82 6.03
N SER A 44 5.99 -7.90 6.84
CA SER A 44 4.78 -8.49 7.43
C SER A 44 4.12 -7.56 8.45
N ASN A 45 4.91 -6.95 9.35
CA ASN A 45 4.40 -6.00 10.33
C ASN A 45 3.77 -4.77 9.66
N ASN A 46 4.45 -4.25 8.63
CA ASN A 46 3.93 -3.18 7.80
C ASN A 46 2.59 -3.57 7.15
N MET A 47 2.50 -4.77 6.55
CA MET A 47 1.25 -5.26 5.95
C MET A 47 0.10 -5.34 6.95
N ASP A 48 0.36 -5.87 8.14
CA ASP A 48 -0.65 -5.95 9.20
C ASP A 48 -1.18 -4.56 9.55
N GLU A 49 -0.29 -3.57 9.70
CA GLU A 49 -0.68 -2.18 9.99
C GLU A 49 -1.47 -1.55 8.84
N PHE A 50 -1.07 -1.79 7.59
CA PHE A 50 -1.80 -1.32 6.43
C PHE A 50 -3.23 -1.84 6.39
N PHE A 51 -3.44 -3.13 6.63
CA PHE A 51 -4.78 -3.72 6.64
C PHE A 51 -5.61 -3.22 7.82
N ARG A 52 -5.00 -3.14 9.01
CA ARG A 52 -5.66 -2.71 10.24
C ARG A 52 -6.14 -1.27 10.15
N VAL A 53 -5.31 -0.37 9.62
CA VAL A 53 -5.58 1.08 9.62
C VAL A 53 -6.10 1.56 8.27
N ARG A 54 -5.33 1.40 7.19
CA ARG A 54 -5.62 2.03 5.89
C ARG A 54 -6.73 1.32 5.14
N TYR A 55 -6.60 0.02 4.92
CA TYR A 55 -7.60 -0.76 4.18
C TYR A 55 -8.96 -0.73 4.88
N SER A 56 -8.98 -0.89 6.20
CA SER A 56 -10.20 -0.86 6.99
C SER A 56 -10.91 0.50 6.91
N PHE A 57 -10.17 1.61 6.87
CA PHE A 57 -10.72 2.95 6.69
C PHE A 57 -11.40 3.11 5.34
N VAL A 58 -10.73 2.77 4.24
CA VAL A 58 -11.31 2.88 2.89
C VAL A 58 -12.53 1.96 2.75
N ARG A 59 -12.50 0.75 3.34
CA ARG A 59 -13.64 -0.16 3.38
C ARG A 59 -14.83 0.41 4.14
N ARG A 60 -14.62 1.08 5.27
CA ARG A 60 -15.70 1.77 5.99
C ARG A 60 -16.31 2.89 5.15
N LEU A 61 -15.49 3.68 4.46
CA LEU A 61 -15.96 4.73 3.55
C LEU A 61 -16.77 4.19 2.37
N GLN A 62 -16.42 2.99 1.87
CA GLN A 62 -17.20 2.34 0.82
C GLN A 62 -18.60 1.93 1.31
N LEU A 63 -18.72 1.52 2.58
CA LEU A 63 -19.98 1.05 3.17
C LEU A 63 -20.82 2.20 3.75
N SER A 64 -20.24 3.37 4.00
CA SER A 64 -20.99 4.51 4.51
C SER A 64 -21.92 5.11 3.46
N THR A 65 -23.07 5.60 3.91
CA THR A 65 -24.07 6.30 3.07
C THR A 65 -23.70 7.75 2.78
N VAL A 66 -22.62 8.26 3.40
CA VAL A 66 -22.11 9.61 3.21
C VAL A 66 -21.54 9.74 1.80
N LYS A 67 -21.91 10.81 1.11
CA LYS A 67 -21.40 11.15 -0.23
C LYS A 67 -20.23 12.13 -0.10
N ASN A 68 -19.36 12.20 -1.11
CA ASN A 68 -18.19 13.10 -1.21
C ASN A 68 -16.96 12.69 -0.38
N HIS A 69 -16.56 11.41 -0.41
CA HIS A 69 -15.30 10.96 0.21
C HIS A 69 -14.06 11.17 -0.68
N GLU A 70 -14.22 11.71 -1.89
CA GLU A 70 -13.17 11.81 -2.91
C GLU A 70 -12.00 12.69 -2.47
N ASP A 71 -12.27 13.76 -1.70
CA ASP A 71 -11.24 14.63 -1.14
C ASP A 71 -10.32 13.89 -0.17
N ASN A 72 -10.88 12.93 0.59
CA ASN A 72 -10.12 12.12 1.55
C ASN A 72 -9.32 10.99 0.89
N LEU A 73 -9.60 10.70 -0.38
CA LEU A 73 -9.00 9.61 -1.15
C LEU A 73 -8.27 10.12 -2.40
N GLU A 74 -7.88 11.40 -2.39
CA GLU A 74 -7.07 12.03 -3.44
C GLU A 74 -7.72 11.86 -4.83
N GLY A 75 -9.05 12.02 -4.89
CA GLY A 75 -9.85 11.92 -6.11
C GLY A 75 -10.28 10.49 -6.49
N HIS A 76 -10.00 9.48 -5.66
CA HIS A 76 -10.46 8.12 -5.89
C HIS A 76 -11.80 7.83 -5.19
N SER A 77 -12.72 7.14 -5.87
CA SER A 77 -13.86 6.54 -5.19
C SER A 77 -13.39 5.36 -4.31
N PRO A 78 -13.97 5.15 -3.11
CA PRO A 78 -13.53 4.09 -2.20
C PRO A 78 -13.47 2.70 -2.83
N GLY A 79 -14.50 2.34 -3.62
CA GLY A 79 -14.56 1.04 -4.30
C GLY A 79 -13.48 0.87 -5.37
N LYS A 80 -13.16 1.93 -6.14
CA LYS A 80 -12.09 1.89 -7.14
C LYS A 80 -10.73 1.74 -6.46
N LEU A 81 -10.50 2.48 -5.38
CA LEU A 81 -9.26 2.41 -4.62
C LEU A 81 -9.06 1.01 -4.02
N LEU A 82 -10.06 0.45 -3.33
CA LEU A 82 -9.97 -0.91 -2.77
C LEU A 82 -9.65 -1.98 -3.82
N LYS A 83 -10.23 -1.87 -5.02
CA LYS A 83 -9.93 -2.77 -6.13
C LYS A 83 -8.46 -2.64 -6.57
N GLN A 84 -7.92 -1.43 -6.61
CA GLN A 84 -6.50 -1.19 -6.92
C GLN A 84 -5.58 -1.72 -5.83
N LEU A 85 -5.88 -1.45 -4.55
CA LEU A 85 -5.10 -1.94 -3.41
C LEU A 85 -5.07 -3.47 -3.37
N SER A 86 -6.23 -4.11 -3.57
CA SER A 86 -6.32 -5.58 -3.59
C SER A 86 -5.54 -6.21 -4.75
N LYS A 87 -5.41 -5.52 -5.88
CA LYS A 87 -4.59 -5.97 -7.02
C LYS A 87 -3.09 -5.86 -6.74
N LEU A 88 -2.66 -4.94 -5.87
CA LEU A 88 -1.25 -4.74 -5.54
C LEU A 88 -0.74 -5.68 -4.45
N VAL A 89 -1.66 -6.26 -3.65
CA VAL A 89 -1.33 -7.22 -2.60
C VAL A 89 -1.36 -8.67 -3.10
N ASN A 90 -2.18 -8.97 -4.11
CA ASN A 90 -2.32 -10.31 -4.71
C ASN A 90 -1.33 -10.60 -5.83
#